data_AF-A0AAD8W3L7-F1
#
_entry.id   AF-A0AAD8W3L7-F1
#
_cell.length_a   1.000
_cell.length_b   1.000
_cell.length_c   1.000
_cell.angle_alpha   90.00
_cell.angle_beta   90.00
_cell.angle_gamma   90.00
#
_symmetry.space_group_name_H-M   'P 1'
#
loop_
_entity.id
_entity.type
_entity.pdbx_description
1 polymer ?
#
loop_
_entity_poly.entity_id
_entity_poly.type
_entity_poly.pdbx_seq_one_letter_code
_entity_poly.pdbx_strand_id
1 'polypeptide(L)'
;MWERHETLKPTVVAGWKEQGSCESVDDVRRKLSSLAGDLGRWGAETFGSVRKEIKKLKQELDELRNNPLRVGPCSDEININDRLVELYHREEIMWRQRSRVDWLSHGDKNSKFFHQRASMRRRKNLIKSLVRQHGQLIDDPNEMQSMTAEFYKSLYTSEGVQDMNLVLDHVPRKVTRDMNDMLSSPYSPDEVKRALFQMFPTKAPGPDGFPAHFFQRHWDICGTDITKAVLRIVDGTESAKGINDTILVLIPKVKDATLLAQFRPIALCNVFYKIASKVIANRLKLILPEIISEEQSAFVVGRLITDNIISAYECLHFMKRSRSKNNSFCALKLDMMKAYDRVEWDYLEAIMLKLGFANQWVSVVMNMRCNLSHLTPLADDMLIEWWPDSRRRVSQQVRKGFDSLVLLMVWTLWKERNNRVFERSAEAARAICKRIVEEVEFWKISGAEIFRK
;
A
#
# COMPACT_ATOMS: atom_id res chain seq x y z
N MET A 1 -0.28 4.87 22.15
CA MET A 1 -1.52 4.52 22.89
C MET A 1 -1.48 3.06 23.30
N TRP A 2 -1.60 2.10 22.38
CA TRP A 2 -1.61 0.67 22.73
C TRP A 2 -0.39 0.22 23.54
N GLU A 3 0.79 0.74 23.23
CA GLU A 3 2.05 0.38 23.90
C GLU A 3 2.14 0.75 25.38
N ARG A 4 1.28 1.65 25.86
CA ARG A 4 1.25 2.02 27.28
C ARG A 4 0.44 1.03 28.11
N HIS A 5 -0.22 0.06 27.46
CA HIS A 5 -1.02 -0.95 28.13
C HIS A 5 -0.19 -2.20 28.42
N GLU A 6 -0.15 -2.60 29.67
CA GLU A 6 0.71 -3.69 30.17
C GLU A 6 0.43 -5.02 29.47
N THR A 7 -0.82 -5.28 29.10
CA THR A 7 -1.22 -6.53 28.45
C THR A 7 -0.90 -6.60 26.95
N LEU A 8 -0.45 -5.51 26.30
CA LEU A 8 -0.13 -5.55 24.87
C LEU A 8 0.97 -6.57 24.57
N LYS A 9 2.11 -6.48 25.28
CA LYS A 9 3.26 -7.36 25.01
C LYS A 9 2.90 -8.83 25.26
N PRO A 10 2.24 -9.21 26.39
CA PRO A 10 1.70 -10.55 26.57
C PRO A 10 0.79 -11.02 25.43
N THR A 11 -0.16 -10.20 24.97
CA THR A 11 -1.05 -10.55 23.85
C THR A 11 -0.26 -10.81 22.56
N VAL A 12 0.74 -9.99 22.25
CA VAL A 12 1.60 -10.19 21.08
C VAL A 12 2.43 -11.47 21.21
N VAL A 13 3.00 -11.74 22.39
CA VAL A 13 3.79 -12.95 22.64
C VAL A 13 2.92 -14.20 22.51
N ALA A 14 1.73 -14.21 23.10
CA ALA A 14 0.79 -15.32 23.04
C ALA A 14 0.37 -15.60 21.59
N GLY A 15 -0.16 -14.59 20.90
CA GLY A 15 -0.62 -14.74 19.51
C GLY A 15 0.51 -15.12 18.53
N TRP A 16 1.76 -14.72 18.80
CA TRP A 16 2.89 -15.09 17.94
C TRP A 16 3.43 -16.50 18.22
N LYS A 17 3.48 -16.93 19.49
CA LYS A 17 4.05 -18.23 19.90
C LYS A 17 3.07 -19.40 19.73
N GLU A 18 1.77 -19.18 19.86
CA GLU A 18 0.75 -20.24 19.69
C GLU A 18 0.80 -20.92 18.31
N GLN A 19 1.36 -20.26 17.30
CA GLN A 19 1.41 -20.76 15.93
C GLN A 19 2.71 -21.51 15.56
N GLY A 20 3.62 -21.77 16.51
CA GLY A 20 4.85 -22.54 16.27
C GLY A 20 5.95 -21.78 15.52
N SER A 21 6.98 -22.47 15.01
CA SER A 21 8.07 -21.87 14.20
C SER A 21 7.57 -21.55 12.79
N CYS A 22 7.98 -20.41 12.21
CA CYS A 22 7.76 -20.13 10.80
C CYS A 22 8.94 -20.58 9.96
N GLU A 23 8.66 -21.31 8.88
CA GLU A 23 9.67 -21.68 7.89
C GLU A 23 9.41 -21.04 6.53
N SER A 24 8.19 -20.56 6.25
CA SER A 24 7.79 -19.98 4.95
C SER A 24 7.22 -18.55 5.04
N VAL A 25 7.14 -17.86 3.90
CA VAL A 25 6.48 -16.56 3.76
C VAL A 25 5.00 -16.65 4.11
N ASP A 26 4.34 -17.73 3.72
CA ASP A 26 2.92 -17.95 4.03
C ASP A 26 2.65 -18.16 5.53
N ASP A 27 3.56 -18.83 6.24
CA ASP A 27 3.44 -18.99 7.70
C ASP A 27 3.47 -17.63 8.40
N VAL A 28 4.41 -16.76 8.03
CA VAL A 28 4.51 -15.40 8.57
C VAL A 28 3.24 -14.59 8.25
N ARG A 29 2.74 -14.70 7.01
CA ARG A 29 1.50 -14.05 6.59
C ARG A 29 0.30 -14.49 7.43
N ARG A 30 0.18 -15.80 7.70
CA ARG A 30 -0.89 -16.37 8.55
C ARG A 30 -0.77 -15.91 10.01
N LYS A 31 0.44 -15.88 10.58
CA LYS A 31 0.70 -15.32 11.92
C LYS A 31 0.28 -13.86 12.01
N LEU A 32 0.70 -13.02 11.07
CA LEU A 32 0.33 -11.61 11.04
C LEU A 32 -1.19 -11.43 10.94
N SER A 33 -1.84 -12.24 10.10
CA SER A 33 -3.30 -12.18 9.94
C SER A 33 -4.06 -12.57 11.21
N SER A 34 -3.62 -13.63 11.91
CA SER A 34 -4.21 -14.02 13.19
C SER A 34 -3.98 -12.97 14.27
N LEU A 35 -2.73 -12.50 14.39
CA LEU A 35 -2.37 -11.48 15.36
C LEU A 35 -3.15 -10.18 15.12
N ALA A 36 -3.41 -9.80 13.87
CA ALA A 36 -4.27 -8.66 13.56
C ALA A 36 -5.69 -8.85 14.10
N GLY A 37 -6.24 -10.07 14.01
CA GLY A 37 -7.52 -10.44 14.62
C GLY A 37 -7.50 -10.37 16.15
N ASP A 38 -6.45 -10.92 16.78
CA ASP A 38 -6.26 -10.90 18.24
C ASP A 38 -6.13 -9.48 18.78
N LEU A 39 -5.28 -8.66 18.14
CA LEU A 39 -5.11 -7.25 18.49
C LEU A 39 -6.38 -6.43 18.19
N GLY A 40 -7.15 -6.81 17.18
CA GLY A 40 -8.45 -6.22 16.89
C GLY A 40 -9.46 -6.45 18.03
N ARG A 41 -9.57 -7.71 18.49
CA ARG A 41 -10.41 -8.08 19.66
C ARG A 41 -9.93 -7.40 20.93
N TRP A 42 -8.65 -7.54 21.25
CA TRP A 42 -8.03 -6.91 22.41
C TRP A 42 -8.22 -5.39 22.40
N GLY A 43 -8.07 -4.75 21.23
CA GLY A 43 -8.28 -3.31 21.07
C GLY A 43 -9.72 -2.90 21.36
N ALA A 44 -10.69 -3.68 20.89
CA ALA A 44 -12.12 -3.43 21.11
C ALA A 44 -12.52 -3.62 22.59
N GLU A 45 -12.04 -4.68 23.22
CA GLU A 45 -12.33 -5.02 24.62
C GLU A 45 -11.63 -4.07 25.62
N THR A 46 -10.36 -3.74 25.35
CA THR A 46 -9.52 -2.97 26.30
C THR A 46 -9.74 -1.46 26.21
N PHE A 47 -9.96 -0.92 25.01
CA PHE A 47 -10.04 0.54 24.79
C PHE A 47 -11.42 1.02 24.35
N GLY A 48 -12.24 0.15 23.76
CA GLY A 48 -13.54 0.52 23.22
C GLY A 48 -13.51 1.83 22.42
N SER A 49 -14.48 2.70 22.68
CA SER A 49 -14.45 4.07 22.15
C SER A 49 -14.00 5.05 23.23
N VAL A 50 -12.72 5.45 23.17
CA VAL A 50 -12.10 6.45 24.06
C VAL A 50 -12.98 7.70 24.22
N ARG A 51 -13.63 8.17 23.15
CA ARG A 51 -14.55 9.33 23.23
C ARG A 51 -15.83 9.04 23.99
N LYS A 52 -16.40 7.84 23.84
CA LYS A 52 -17.59 7.44 24.61
C LYS A 52 -17.24 7.29 26.10
N GLU A 53 -16.08 6.72 26.40
CA GLU A 53 -15.58 6.60 27.78
C GLU A 53 -15.33 7.97 28.41
N ILE A 54 -14.67 8.90 27.71
CA ILE A 54 -14.51 10.29 28.18
C ILE A 54 -15.87 10.95 28.44
N LYS A 55 -16.85 10.76 27.54
CA LYS A 55 -18.19 11.34 27.72
C LYS A 55 -18.90 10.76 28.96
N LYS A 56 -18.81 9.44 29.16
CA LYS A 56 -19.39 8.75 30.31
C LYS A 56 -18.76 9.21 31.62
N LEU A 57 -17.43 9.19 31.71
CA LEU A 57 -16.69 9.61 32.92
C LEU A 57 -16.91 11.09 33.26
N LYS A 58 -17.08 11.96 32.26
CA LYS A 58 -17.49 13.35 32.49
C LYS A 58 -18.85 13.44 33.15
N GLN A 59 -19.82 12.69 32.63
CA GLN A 59 -21.18 12.69 33.16
C GLN A 59 -21.19 12.18 34.61
N GLU A 60 -20.49 11.07 34.89
CA GLU A 60 -20.35 10.53 36.26
C GLU A 60 -19.66 11.53 37.20
N LEU A 61 -18.62 12.22 36.72
CA LEU A 61 -17.94 13.26 37.49
C LEU A 61 -18.86 14.46 37.78
N ASP A 62 -19.67 14.88 36.81
CA ASP A 62 -20.64 15.97 36.98
C ASP A 62 -21.76 15.56 37.96
N GLU A 63 -22.24 14.32 37.90
CA GLU A 63 -23.22 13.76 38.85
C GLU A 63 -22.67 13.74 40.28
N LEU A 64 -21.43 13.29 40.49
CA LEU A 64 -20.77 13.31 41.80
C LEU A 64 -20.57 14.74 42.32
N ARG A 65 -20.19 15.67 41.45
CA ARG A 65 -19.96 17.09 41.81
C ARG A 65 -21.24 17.86 42.10
N ASN A 66 -22.35 17.49 41.46
CA ASN A 66 -23.66 18.10 41.67
C ASN A 66 -24.44 17.49 42.84
N ASN A 67 -23.86 16.53 43.57
CA ASN A 67 -24.48 15.94 44.75
C ASN A 67 -24.58 16.98 45.89
N PRO A 68 -25.79 17.31 46.40
CA PRO A 68 -25.98 18.29 47.47
C PRO A 68 -25.28 17.95 48.79
N LEU A 69 -24.94 16.66 49.00
CA LEU A 69 -24.26 16.16 50.19
C LEU A 69 -22.72 16.15 50.06
N ARG A 70 -22.17 16.75 48.99
CA ARG A 70 -20.74 16.75 48.72
C ARG A 70 -19.98 17.61 49.74
N VAL A 71 -19.07 16.97 50.47
CA VAL A 71 -18.20 17.63 51.46
C VAL A 71 -16.81 17.96 50.88
N GLY A 72 -16.42 17.29 49.78
CA GLY A 72 -15.13 17.46 49.11
C GLY A 72 -14.90 16.38 48.04
N PRO A 73 -13.71 16.31 47.42
CA PRO A 73 -13.38 15.29 46.44
C PRO A 73 -13.36 13.89 47.08
N CYS A 74 -14.28 13.02 46.65
CA CYS A 74 -14.27 11.60 47.03
C CYS A 74 -13.10 10.86 46.35
N SER A 75 -12.70 9.71 46.89
CA SER A 75 -11.75 8.80 46.22
C SER A 75 -12.21 8.45 44.79
N ASP A 76 -13.51 8.32 44.57
CA ASP A 76 -14.08 8.06 43.24
C ASP A 76 -13.90 9.25 42.29
N GLU A 77 -14.01 10.50 42.77
CA GLU A 77 -13.74 11.69 41.95
C GLU A 77 -12.27 11.73 41.52
N ILE A 78 -11.35 11.38 42.42
CA ILE A 78 -9.91 11.35 42.14
C ILE A 78 -9.61 10.28 41.08
N ASN A 79 -10.13 9.06 41.27
CA ASN A 79 -9.95 7.95 40.33
C ASN A 79 -10.52 8.27 38.93
N ILE A 80 -11.70 8.88 38.86
CA ILE A 80 -12.30 9.30 37.59
C ILE A 80 -11.45 10.38 36.92
N ASN A 81 -10.93 11.34 37.69
CA ASN A 81 -10.10 12.42 37.15
C ASN A 81 -8.76 11.90 36.62
N ASP A 82 -8.10 10.99 37.35
CA ASP A 82 -6.86 10.34 36.90
C ASP A 82 -7.09 9.53 35.62
N ARG A 83 -8.22 8.81 35.56
CA ARG A 83 -8.62 8.08 34.34
C ARG A 83 -8.87 9.03 33.17
N LEU A 84 -9.54 10.17 33.40
CA LEU A 84 -9.77 11.18 32.38
C LEU A 84 -8.45 11.78 31.86
N VAL A 85 -7.49 12.09 32.75
CA VAL A 85 -6.15 12.58 32.35
C VAL A 85 -5.47 11.59 31.40
N GLU A 86 -5.47 10.30 31.73
CA GLU A 86 -4.90 9.26 30.87
C GLU A 86 -5.65 9.17 29.52
N LEU A 87 -6.98 9.22 29.52
CA LEU A 87 -7.77 9.17 28.28
C LEU A 87 -7.54 10.40 27.38
N TYR A 88 -7.36 11.59 27.95
CA TYR A 88 -7.03 12.79 27.19
C TYR A 88 -5.64 12.72 26.55
N HIS A 89 -4.65 12.25 27.31
CA HIS A 89 -3.30 12.05 26.77
C HIS A 89 -3.31 11.02 25.62
N ARG A 90 -4.09 9.95 25.75
CA ARG A 90 -4.30 8.99 24.66
C ARG A 90 -4.95 9.64 23.43
N GLU A 91 -5.96 10.48 23.62
CA GLU A 91 -6.60 11.21 22.52
C GLU A 91 -5.61 12.15 21.83
N GLU A 92 -4.77 12.83 22.60
CA GLU A 92 -3.70 13.70 22.09
C GLU A 92 -2.73 12.94 21.18
N ILE A 93 -2.27 11.75 21.59
CA ILE A 93 -1.41 10.90 20.75
C ILE A 93 -2.10 10.56 19.42
N MET A 94 -3.41 10.22 19.45
CA MET A 94 -4.16 9.92 18.22
C MET A 94 -4.23 11.13 17.28
N TRP A 95 -4.49 12.31 17.84
CA TRP A 95 -4.59 13.54 17.07
C TRP A 95 -3.24 13.98 16.50
N ARG A 96 -2.15 13.79 17.26
CA ARG A 96 -0.78 14.01 16.79
C ARG A 96 -0.46 13.13 15.58
N GLN A 97 -0.76 11.84 15.66
CA GLN A 97 -0.55 10.92 14.53
C GLN A 97 -1.39 11.29 13.30
N ARG A 98 -2.63 11.74 13.50
CA ARG A 98 -3.55 12.13 12.41
C ARG A 98 -3.21 13.47 11.78
N SER A 99 -2.69 14.42 12.54
CA SER A 99 -2.34 15.75 12.05
C SER A 99 -1.07 15.74 11.18
N ARG A 100 -0.14 14.80 11.44
CA ARG A 100 1.15 14.65 10.75
C ARG A 100 2.01 15.92 10.79
N VAL A 101 1.98 16.63 11.92
CA VAL A 101 2.81 17.82 12.17
C VAL A 101 3.97 17.41 13.08
N ASP A 102 5.21 17.54 12.58
CA ASP A 102 6.42 17.13 13.30
C ASP A 102 7.07 18.26 14.13
N TRP A 103 6.78 19.54 13.83
CA TRP A 103 7.56 20.71 14.30
C TRP A 103 7.16 21.31 15.67
N LEU A 104 6.11 20.82 16.32
CA LEU A 104 5.71 21.34 17.63
C LEU A 104 6.39 20.52 18.73
N SER A 105 7.65 20.86 19.00
CA SER A 105 8.45 20.21 20.03
C SER A 105 7.95 20.48 21.45
N HIS A 106 7.11 21.50 21.70
CA HIS A 106 6.66 21.85 23.07
C HIS A 106 5.26 22.52 23.10
N GLY A 107 4.22 21.84 22.60
CA GLY A 107 2.83 22.31 22.66
C GLY A 107 1.94 21.33 23.40
N ASP A 108 1.90 21.43 24.73
CA ASP A 108 1.41 20.43 25.69
C ASP A 108 -0.13 20.23 25.75
N LYS A 109 -0.86 20.56 24.67
CA LYS A 109 -2.34 20.46 24.65
C LYS A 109 -2.88 19.99 23.32
N ASN A 110 -3.86 19.08 23.39
CA ASN A 110 -4.80 18.69 22.34
C ASN A 110 -5.64 19.90 21.86
N SER A 111 -4.98 20.84 21.18
CA SER A 111 -5.52 22.15 20.85
C SER A 111 -6.51 22.09 19.69
N LYS A 112 -7.43 23.06 19.66
CA LYS A 112 -8.34 23.32 18.53
C LYS A 112 -7.59 23.38 17.20
N PHE A 113 -6.34 23.85 17.21
CA PHE A 113 -5.46 23.89 16.04
C PHE A 113 -5.22 22.49 15.44
N PHE A 114 -4.87 21.47 16.24
CA PHE A 114 -4.64 20.12 15.71
C PHE A 114 -5.91 19.49 15.15
N HIS A 115 -7.05 19.71 15.82
CA HIS A 115 -8.37 19.24 15.36
C HIS A 115 -8.72 19.88 14.02
N GLN A 116 -8.56 21.20 13.92
CA GLN A 116 -8.80 21.94 12.69
C GLN A 116 -7.85 21.49 11.58
N ARG A 117 -6.56 21.33 11.85
CA ARG A 117 -5.58 20.87 10.86
C ARG A 117 -5.89 19.47 10.34
N ALA A 118 -6.22 18.53 11.23
CA ALA A 118 -6.64 17.18 10.85
C ALA A 118 -7.94 17.20 10.03
N SER A 119 -8.91 18.03 10.42
CA SER A 119 -10.19 18.20 9.71
C SER A 119 -10.00 18.83 8.34
N MET A 120 -9.15 19.84 8.21
CA MET A 120 -8.79 20.46 6.93
C MET A 120 -8.09 19.45 6.01
N ARG A 121 -7.15 18.64 6.55
CA ARG A 121 -6.48 17.59 5.79
C ARG A 121 -7.46 16.52 5.31
N ARG A 122 -8.39 16.10 6.18
CA ARG A 122 -9.47 15.17 5.80
C ARG A 122 -10.32 15.76 4.68
N ARG A 123 -10.74 17.02 4.79
CA ARG A 123 -11.55 17.70 3.77
C ARG A 123 -10.82 17.84 2.44
N LYS A 124 -9.52 18.14 2.46
CA LYS A 124 -8.68 18.24 1.25
C LYS A 124 -8.50 16.89 0.55
N ASN A 125 -8.36 15.82 1.33
CA ASN A 125 -8.08 14.47 0.80
C ASN A 125 -9.33 13.66 0.50
N LEU A 126 -10.51 14.10 0.94
CA LEU A 126 -11.78 13.43 0.65
C LEU A 126 -12.13 13.64 -0.82
N ILE A 127 -12.18 12.53 -1.56
CA ILE A 127 -12.68 12.53 -2.93
C ILE A 127 -14.21 12.56 -2.85
N LYS A 128 -14.80 13.69 -3.23
CA LYS A 128 -16.26 13.87 -3.18
C LYS A 128 -16.96 13.32 -4.41
N SER A 129 -16.31 13.43 -5.56
CA SER A 129 -16.84 12.98 -6.83
C SER A 129 -15.73 12.81 -7.86
N LEU A 130 -16.01 12.02 -8.89
CA LEU A 130 -15.14 11.82 -10.05
C LEU A 130 -15.91 12.10 -11.34
N VAL A 131 -15.21 12.58 -12.36
CA VAL A 131 -15.78 12.89 -13.68
C VAL A 131 -15.37 11.81 -14.70
N ARG A 132 -16.36 11.25 -15.42
CA ARG A 132 -16.15 10.32 -16.54
C ARG A 132 -15.66 11.04 -17.80
N GLN A 133 -15.20 10.27 -18.80
CA GLN A 133 -14.76 10.78 -20.11
C GLN A 133 -15.82 11.59 -20.86
N HIS A 134 -17.10 11.44 -20.55
CA HIS A 134 -18.22 12.20 -21.14
C HIS A 134 -18.68 13.39 -20.27
N GLY A 135 -17.90 13.80 -19.26
CA GLY A 135 -18.24 14.94 -18.39
C GLY A 135 -19.26 14.65 -17.29
N GLN A 136 -19.79 13.41 -17.21
CA GLN A 136 -20.70 13.00 -16.14
C GLN A 136 -19.97 12.93 -14.80
N LEU A 137 -20.51 13.60 -13.79
CA LEU A 137 -20.03 13.59 -12.41
C LEU A 137 -20.67 12.43 -11.64
N ILE A 138 -19.85 11.66 -10.94
CA ILE A 138 -20.23 10.52 -10.11
C ILE A 138 -19.82 10.80 -8.68
N ASP A 139 -20.76 10.70 -7.77
CA ASP A 139 -20.59 10.85 -6.33
C ASP A 139 -20.91 9.55 -5.55
N ASP A 140 -21.43 8.52 -6.22
CA ASP A 140 -21.61 7.19 -5.62
C ASP A 140 -20.26 6.52 -5.31
N PRO A 141 -20.00 6.12 -4.05
CA PRO A 141 -18.72 5.52 -3.66
C PRO A 141 -18.37 4.21 -4.39
N ASN A 142 -19.36 3.37 -4.70
CA ASN A 142 -19.11 2.07 -5.33
C ASN A 142 -18.78 2.24 -6.82
N GLU A 143 -19.48 3.15 -7.49
CA GLU A 143 -19.16 3.53 -8.86
C GLU A 143 -17.79 4.22 -8.97
N MET A 144 -17.47 5.12 -8.03
CA MET A 144 -16.15 5.75 -7.96
C MET A 144 -15.03 4.73 -7.75
N GLN A 145 -15.24 3.74 -6.88
CA GLN A 145 -14.30 2.65 -6.66
C GLN A 145 -14.10 1.82 -7.93
N SER A 146 -15.18 1.45 -8.61
CA SER A 146 -15.15 0.65 -9.84
C SER A 146 -14.44 1.40 -10.97
N MET A 147 -14.76 2.68 -11.17
CA MET A 147 -14.09 3.56 -12.13
C MET A 147 -12.58 3.67 -11.85
N THR A 148 -12.21 3.84 -10.58
CA THR A 148 -10.81 3.93 -10.15
C THR A 148 -10.09 2.61 -10.43
N ALA A 149 -10.71 1.48 -10.08
CA ALA A 149 -10.14 0.16 -10.30
C ALA A 149 -9.92 -0.11 -11.79
N GLU A 150 -10.89 0.17 -12.65
CA GLU A 150 -10.78 -0.01 -14.10
C GLU A 150 -9.70 0.89 -14.71
N PHE A 151 -9.65 2.16 -14.31
CA PHE A 151 -8.65 3.11 -14.79
C PHE A 151 -7.22 2.66 -14.47
N TYR A 152 -6.96 2.29 -13.21
CA TYR A 152 -5.62 1.85 -12.81
C TYR A 152 -5.29 0.45 -13.31
N LYS A 153 -6.29 -0.44 -13.45
CA LYS A 153 -6.10 -1.73 -14.12
C LYS A 153 -5.60 -1.51 -15.54
N SER A 154 -6.30 -0.69 -16.33
CA SER A 154 -5.89 -0.35 -17.69
C SER A 154 -4.54 0.36 -17.75
N LEU A 155 -4.22 1.22 -16.76
CA LEU A 155 -2.96 1.95 -16.73
C LEU A 155 -1.75 1.05 -16.46
N TYR A 156 -1.94 -0.01 -15.65
CA TYR A 156 -0.88 -0.94 -15.26
C TYR A 156 -0.83 -2.19 -16.14
N THR A 157 -1.80 -2.38 -17.04
CA THR A 157 -1.72 -3.40 -18.09
C THR A 157 -0.61 -3.02 -19.07
N SER A 158 0.23 -3.99 -19.42
CA SER A 158 1.27 -3.82 -20.42
C SER A 158 0.67 -3.36 -21.76
N GLU A 159 1.28 -2.34 -22.36
CA GLU A 159 1.00 -1.91 -23.74
C GLU A 159 1.87 -2.69 -24.75
N GLY A 160 2.76 -3.58 -24.26
CA GLY A 160 3.74 -4.33 -25.03
C GLY A 160 5.03 -3.53 -25.30
N VAL A 161 6.08 -4.24 -25.69
CA VAL A 161 7.36 -3.66 -26.10
C VAL A 161 7.63 -3.96 -27.58
N GLN A 162 8.06 -2.96 -28.34
CA GLN A 162 8.43 -3.09 -29.75
C GLN A 162 9.87 -2.60 -29.95
N ASP A 163 10.61 -3.28 -30.82
CA ASP A 163 11.95 -2.89 -31.29
C ASP A 163 12.95 -2.50 -30.18
N MET A 164 12.84 -3.14 -29.01
CA MET A 164 13.66 -2.84 -27.84
C MET A 164 15.18 -2.93 -28.12
N ASN A 165 15.58 -3.79 -29.05
CA ASN A 165 16.98 -3.95 -29.46
C ASN A 165 17.61 -2.64 -29.97
N LEU A 166 16.83 -1.78 -30.63
CA LEU A 166 17.32 -0.47 -31.10
C LEU A 166 17.86 0.39 -29.95
N VAL A 167 17.28 0.26 -28.76
CA VAL A 167 17.76 0.96 -27.57
C VAL A 167 18.85 0.15 -26.87
N LEU A 168 18.61 -1.16 -26.69
CA LEU A 168 19.55 -2.03 -25.97
C LEU A 168 20.93 -2.04 -26.59
N ASP A 169 21.06 -2.00 -27.92
CA ASP A 169 22.36 -2.03 -28.60
C ASP A 169 23.26 -0.83 -28.26
N HIS A 170 22.67 0.27 -27.79
CA HIS A 170 23.40 1.44 -27.31
C HIS A 170 23.65 1.44 -25.79
N VAL A 171 23.11 0.47 -25.06
CA VAL A 171 23.30 0.36 -23.61
C VAL A 171 24.64 -0.33 -23.33
N PRO A 172 25.59 0.36 -22.67
CA PRO A 172 26.88 -0.24 -22.33
C PRO A 172 26.71 -1.25 -21.19
N ARG A 173 27.53 -2.30 -21.21
CA ARG A 173 27.69 -3.17 -20.05
C ARG A 173 28.51 -2.40 -18.99
N LYS A 174 27.92 -2.19 -17.82
CA LYS A 174 28.51 -1.43 -16.70
C LYS A 174 28.77 -2.29 -15.47
N VAL A 175 27.95 -3.31 -15.25
CA VAL A 175 28.07 -4.20 -14.10
C VAL A 175 29.21 -5.18 -14.32
N THR A 176 30.23 -5.08 -13.48
CA THR A 176 31.41 -5.95 -13.51
C THR A 176 31.14 -7.29 -12.84
N ARG A 177 32.10 -8.22 -12.94
CA ARG A 177 32.03 -9.50 -12.23
C ARG A 177 32.04 -9.29 -10.70
N ASP A 178 32.93 -8.45 -10.20
CA ASP A 178 33.05 -8.16 -8.76
C ASP A 178 31.77 -7.55 -8.19
N MET A 179 31.09 -6.68 -8.96
CA MET A 179 29.78 -6.15 -8.58
C MET A 179 28.72 -7.26 -8.49
N ASN A 180 28.69 -8.17 -9.45
CA ASN A 180 27.77 -9.30 -9.43
C ASN A 180 28.05 -10.27 -8.28
N ASP A 181 29.33 -10.55 -8.00
CA ASP A 181 29.75 -11.40 -6.89
C ASP A 181 29.32 -10.79 -5.55
N MET A 182 29.43 -9.47 -5.40
CA MET A 182 28.91 -8.74 -4.24
C MET A 182 27.38 -8.82 -4.14
N LEU A 183 26.66 -8.51 -5.23
CA LEU A 183 25.19 -8.53 -5.24
C LEU A 183 24.61 -9.91 -4.94
N SER A 184 25.28 -10.96 -5.43
CA SER A 184 24.85 -12.36 -5.35
C SER A 184 25.40 -13.10 -4.12
N SER A 185 26.19 -12.42 -3.28
CA SER A 185 26.68 -13.00 -2.03
C SER A 185 25.53 -13.43 -1.11
N PRO A 186 25.69 -14.42 -0.22
CA PRO A 186 24.61 -14.82 0.68
C PRO A 186 24.10 -13.64 1.53
N TYR A 187 22.78 -13.51 1.69
CA TYR A 187 22.19 -12.48 2.53
C TYR A 187 22.32 -12.82 4.02
N SER A 188 22.58 -11.80 4.84
CA SER A 188 22.77 -11.96 6.27
C SER A 188 21.56 -11.51 7.09
N PRO A 189 21.30 -12.11 8.28
CA PRO A 189 20.29 -11.63 9.22
C PRO A 189 20.42 -10.14 9.57
N ASP A 190 21.65 -9.64 9.65
CA ASP A 190 21.89 -8.23 9.96
C ASP A 190 21.45 -7.29 8.85
N GLU A 191 21.50 -7.70 7.58
CA GLU A 191 20.95 -6.91 6.47
C GLU A 191 19.44 -6.72 6.62
N VAL A 192 18.73 -7.79 7.00
CA VAL A 192 17.28 -7.77 7.23
C VAL A 192 16.94 -6.82 8.38
N LYS A 193 17.64 -6.96 9.50
CA LYS A 193 17.45 -6.07 10.66
C LYS A 193 17.75 -4.62 10.29
N ARG A 194 18.89 -4.33 9.65
CA ARG A 194 19.24 -2.97 9.20
C ARG A 194 18.17 -2.40 8.28
N ALA A 195 17.66 -3.18 7.32
CA ALA A 195 16.63 -2.73 6.40
C ALA A 195 15.36 -2.25 7.13
N LEU A 196 14.91 -2.99 8.16
CA LEU A 196 13.78 -2.60 8.99
C LEU A 196 14.05 -1.33 9.81
N PHE A 197 15.19 -1.25 10.50
CA PHE A 197 15.51 -0.12 11.39
C PHE A 197 15.84 1.18 10.62
N GLN A 198 16.14 1.10 9.33
CA GLN A 198 16.22 2.26 8.43
C GLN A 198 14.84 2.80 7.99
N MET A 199 13.73 2.13 8.32
CA MET A 199 12.39 2.60 7.98
C MET A 199 11.87 3.55 9.04
N PHE A 200 11.15 4.59 8.59
CA PHE A 200 10.51 5.50 9.53
C PHE A 200 9.34 4.80 10.24
N PRO A 201 9.30 4.77 11.59
CA PRO A 201 8.44 3.85 12.34
C PRO A 201 6.93 4.02 12.06
N THR A 202 6.45 5.27 11.97
CA THR A 202 5.01 5.59 11.99
C THR A 202 4.43 5.93 10.61
N LYS A 203 5.08 5.49 9.52
CA LYS A 203 4.48 5.59 8.17
C LYS A 203 3.25 4.68 8.06
N ALA A 204 2.39 4.99 7.08
CA ALA A 204 1.17 4.22 6.86
C ALA A 204 1.51 2.76 6.50
N PRO A 205 0.83 1.78 7.10
CA PRO A 205 1.01 0.36 6.79
C PRO A 205 0.36 -0.02 5.45
N GLY A 206 0.59 -1.25 5.02
CA GLY A 206 -0.13 -1.86 3.91
C GLY A 206 -1.47 -2.46 4.33
N PRO A 207 -2.07 -3.33 3.50
CA PRO A 207 -3.31 -4.03 3.82
C PRO A 207 -3.29 -4.83 5.14
N ASP A 208 -2.13 -5.31 5.57
CA ASP A 208 -1.97 -6.06 6.83
C ASP A 208 -2.14 -5.19 8.10
N GLY A 209 -2.10 -3.86 7.96
CA GLY A 209 -2.27 -2.92 9.05
C GLY A 209 -1.05 -2.76 9.97
N PHE A 210 0.08 -3.44 9.73
CA PHE A 210 1.25 -3.38 10.62
C PHE A 210 2.25 -2.30 10.17
N PRO A 211 2.50 -1.24 10.98
CA PRO A 211 3.52 -0.23 10.67
C PRO A 211 4.93 -0.75 10.99
N ALA A 212 5.96 -0.08 10.48
CA ALA A 212 7.36 -0.46 10.75
C ALA A 212 7.68 -0.45 12.26
N HIS A 213 7.06 0.48 13.00
CA HIS A 213 7.14 0.56 14.45
C HIS A 213 6.79 -0.75 15.15
N PHE A 214 5.78 -1.50 14.67
CA PHE A 214 5.38 -2.77 15.26
C PHE A 214 6.55 -3.77 15.24
N PHE A 215 7.16 -3.96 14.07
CA PHE A 215 8.27 -4.90 13.88
C PHE A 215 9.53 -4.43 14.61
N GLN A 216 9.82 -3.12 14.61
CA GLN A 216 10.97 -2.56 15.33
C GLN A 216 10.84 -2.77 16.84
N ARG A 217 9.62 -2.61 17.38
CA ARG A 217 9.36 -2.76 18.82
C ARG A 217 9.39 -4.22 19.28
N HIS A 218 8.89 -5.14 18.46
CA HIS A 218 8.72 -6.56 18.82
C HIS A 218 9.72 -7.46 18.07
N TRP A 219 10.88 -6.91 17.68
CA TRP A 219 11.91 -7.65 16.96
C TRP A 219 12.44 -8.85 17.75
N ASP A 220 12.42 -8.78 19.08
CA ASP A 220 12.72 -9.88 19.99
C ASP A 220 11.74 -11.07 19.85
N ILE A 221 10.53 -10.82 19.37
CA ILE A 221 9.46 -11.82 19.23
C ILE A 221 9.40 -12.33 17.79
N CYS A 222 9.31 -11.44 16.80
CA CYS A 222 9.07 -11.80 15.40
C CYS A 222 10.33 -11.80 14.52
N GLY A 223 11.45 -11.28 15.00
CA GLY A 223 12.64 -11.03 14.17
C GLY A 223 13.22 -12.28 13.52
N THR A 224 13.26 -13.41 14.23
CA THR A 224 13.77 -14.67 13.70
C THR A 224 12.92 -15.19 12.55
N ASP A 225 11.59 -15.24 12.73
CA ASP A 225 10.64 -15.71 11.72
C ASP A 225 10.65 -14.82 10.48
N ILE A 226 10.65 -13.50 10.68
CA ILE A 226 10.73 -12.51 9.60
C ILE A 226 12.04 -12.66 8.84
N THR A 227 13.16 -12.84 9.54
CA THR A 227 14.48 -12.99 8.91
C THR A 227 14.54 -14.24 8.04
N LYS A 228 14.13 -15.40 8.57
CA LYS A 228 14.10 -16.65 7.80
C LYS A 228 13.30 -16.50 6.50
N ALA A 229 12.09 -15.93 6.60
CA ALA A 229 11.24 -15.75 5.44
C ALA A 229 11.78 -14.72 4.44
N VAL A 230 12.39 -13.61 4.91
CA VAL A 230 13.03 -12.63 4.01
C VAL A 230 14.21 -13.26 3.27
N LEU A 231 15.07 -14.02 3.95
CA LEU A 231 16.22 -14.69 3.32
C LEU A 231 15.76 -15.63 2.20
N ARG A 232 14.72 -16.43 2.44
CA ARG A 232 14.13 -17.30 1.41
C ARG A 232 13.67 -16.54 0.16
N ILE A 233 13.08 -15.35 0.33
CA ILE A 233 12.67 -14.48 -0.78
C ILE A 233 13.89 -13.98 -1.56
N VAL A 234 14.87 -13.41 -0.88
CA VAL A 234 16.02 -12.77 -1.54
C VAL A 234 17.01 -13.77 -2.13
N ASP A 235 17.02 -15.01 -1.63
CA ASP A 235 17.77 -16.14 -2.21
C ASP A 235 17.04 -16.76 -3.42
N GLY A 236 15.80 -16.34 -3.70
CA GLY A 236 14.99 -16.84 -4.80
C GLY A 236 14.33 -18.21 -4.55
N THR A 237 14.42 -18.73 -3.32
CA THR A 237 13.80 -20.03 -2.94
C THR A 237 12.29 -19.93 -2.73
N GLU A 238 11.78 -18.73 -2.46
CA GLU A 238 10.36 -18.46 -2.25
C GLU A 238 9.96 -17.11 -2.89
N SER A 239 8.69 -16.95 -3.22
CA SER A 239 8.15 -15.72 -3.81
C SER A 239 7.59 -14.78 -2.73
N ALA A 240 7.60 -13.47 -3.00
CA ALA A 240 6.88 -12.48 -2.20
C ALA A 240 5.35 -12.46 -2.45
N LYS A 241 4.82 -13.46 -3.18
CA LYS A 241 3.39 -13.59 -3.45
C LYS A 241 2.58 -13.67 -2.16
N GLY A 242 1.53 -12.86 -2.07
CA GLY A 242 0.63 -12.81 -0.90
C GLY A 242 1.09 -11.86 0.22
N ILE A 243 2.29 -11.29 0.11
CA ILE A 243 2.73 -10.17 0.96
C ILE A 243 2.95 -8.87 0.17
N ASN A 244 3.02 -8.97 -1.16
CA ASN A 244 3.11 -7.85 -2.11
C ASN A 244 1.75 -7.17 -2.40
N ASP A 245 0.66 -7.61 -1.77
CA ASP A 245 -0.64 -6.95 -1.82
C ASP A 245 -0.51 -5.48 -1.36
N THR A 246 -1.18 -4.59 -2.09
CA THR A 246 -0.98 -3.15 -1.97
C THR A 246 -2.32 -2.42 -1.98
N ILE A 247 -2.49 -1.45 -1.08
CA ILE A 247 -3.63 -0.52 -1.13
C ILE A 247 -3.24 0.70 -1.96
N LEU A 248 -4.03 1.02 -2.98
CA LEU A 248 -3.87 2.25 -3.75
C LEU A 248 -4.59 3.42 -3.06
N VAL A 249 -3.83 4.40 -2.57
CA VAL A 249 -4.36 5.64 -2.00
C VAL A 249 -4.16 6.79 -2.96
N LEU A 250 -5.24 7.49 -3.29
CA LEU A 250 -5.21 8.63 -4.20
C LEU A 250 -4.96 9.93 -3.43
N ILE A 251 -3.90 10.65 -3.79
CA ILE A 251 -3.61 11.98 -3.24
C ILE A 251 -3.85 13.05 -4.30
N PRO A 252 -4.71 14.06 -4.05
CA PRO A 252 -4.99 15.11 -5.02
C PRO A 252 -3.75 15.98 -5.26
N LYS A 253 -3.40 16.19 -6.55
CA LYS A 253 -2.32 17.09 -6.98
C LYS A 253 -2.77 18.55 -6.98
N VAL A 254 -4.05 18.78 -7.27
CA VAL A 254 -4.67 20.10 -7.36
C VAL A 254 -5.80 20.25 -6.34
N LYS A 255 -6.26 21.49 -6.13
CA LYS A 255 -7.44 21.75 -5.31
C LYS A 255 -8.68 21.26 -6.06
N ASP A 256 -9.65 20.70 -5.33
CA ASP A 256 -10.94 20.27 -5.87
C ASP A 256 -10.80 19.32 -7.08
N ALA A 257 -9.90 18.34 -6.97
CA ALA A 257 -9.62 17.37 -8.01
C ALA A 257 -10.82 16.46 -8.29
N THR A 258 -11.20 16.33 -9.56
CA THR A 258 -12.35 15.54 -10.04
C THR A 258 -11.97 14.53 -11.12
N LEU A 259 -10.81 14.67 -11.76
CA LEU A 259 -10.32 13.73 -12.77
C LEU A 259 -9.27 12.80 -12.16
N LEU A 260 -9.31 11.49 -12.48
CA LEU A 260 -8.34 10.52 -11.96
C LEU A 260 -6.87 10.88 -12.28
N ALA A 261 -6.60 11.54 -13.41
CA ALA A 261 -5.27 12.04 -13.76
C ALA A 261 -4.72 13.13 -12.81
N GLN A 262 -5.62 13.86 -12.14
CA GLN A 262 -5.29 14.88 -11.13
C GLN A 262 -4.93 14.28 -9.77
N PHE A 263 -5.03 12.97 -9.61
CA PHE A 263 -4.56 12.27 -8.43
C PHE A 263 -3.18 11.67 -8.66
N ARG A 264 -2.39 11.61 -7.60
CA ARG A 264 -1.18 10.82 -7.53
C ARG A 264 -1.53 9.51 -6.82
N PRO A 265 -1.41 8.36 -7.48
CA PRO A 265 -1.52 7.07 -6.80
C PRO A 265 -0.34 6.92 -5.82
N ILE A 266 -0.62 6.43 -4.61
CA ILE A 266 0.39 5.95 -3.67
C ILE A 266 0.04 4.50 -3.33
N ALA A 267 0.95 3.60 -3.71
CA ALA A 267 0.94 2.20 -3.32
C ALA A 267 1.39 2.06 -1.85
N LEU A 268 0.49 1.60 -0.98
CA LEU A 268 0.81 1.21 0.38
C LEU A 268 1.06 -0.30 0.45
N CYS A 269 2.33 -0.70 0.37
CA CYS A 269 2.74 -2.09 0.54
C CYS A 269 2.88 -2.47 2.01
N ASN A 270 2.71 -3.76 2.32
CA ASN A 270 3.00 -4.32 3.64
C ASN A 270 4.47 -4.08 4.04
N VAL A 271 4.71 -3.87 5.33
CA VAL A 271 6.08 -3.63 5.82
C VAL A 271 6.95 -4.85 5.63
N PHE A 272 6.40 -6.06 5.79
CA PHE A 272 7.12 -7.29 5.55
C PHE A 272 7.71 -7.35 4.12
N TYR A 273 6.91 -7.02 3.10
CA TYR A 273 7.39 -6.85 1.72
C TYR A 273 8.44 -5.73 1.57
N LYS A 274 8.23 -4.60 2.26
CA LYS A 274 9.20 -3.48 2.26
C LYS A 274 10.55 -3.90 2.83
N ILE A 275 10.61 -4.83 3.79
CA ILE A 275 11.88 -5.31 4.35
C ILE A 275 12.65 -6.05 3.26
N ALA A 276 12.03 -7.04 2.61
CA ALA A 276 12.65 -7.82 1.54
C ALA A 276 13.14 -6.93 0.37
N SER A 277 12.29 -6.04 -0.14
CA SER A 277 12.66 -5.12 -1.22
C SER A 277 13.77 -4.15 -0.81
N LYS A 278 13.78 -3.69 0.44
CA LYS A 278 14.81 -2.78 0.94
C LYS A 278 16.17 -3.47 1.14
N VAL A 279 16.19 -4.75 1.48
CA VAL A 279 17.43 -5.55 1.55
C VAL A 279 18.10 -5.59 0.17
N ILE A 280 17.34 -5.89 -0.89
CA ILE A 280 17.85 -5.89 -2.28
C ILE A 280 18.30 -4.49 -2.70
N ALA A 281 17.47 -3.47 -2.45
CA ALA A 281 17.79 -2.09 -2.81
C ALA A 281 19.04 -1.56 -2.11
N ASN A 282 19.29 -1.97 -0.86
CA ASN A 282 20.47 -1.57 -0.11
C ASN A 282 21.77 -2.09 -0.74
N ARG A 283 21.77 -3.28 -1.35
CA ARG A 283 22.92 -3.79 -2.10
C ARG A 283 23.10 -3.07 -3.43
N LEU A 284 22.02 -2.91 -4.20
CA LEU A 284 22.06 -2.18 -5.47
C LEU A 284 22.62 -0.76 -5.29
N LYS A 285 22.24 -0.10 -4.20
CA LYS A 285 22.68 1.26 -3.86
C LYS A 285 24.20 1.41 -3.78
N LEU A 286 24.94 0.35 -3.43
CA LEU A 286 26.39 0.41 -3.29
C LEU A 286 27.11 0.62 -4.62
N ILE A 287 26.59 0.01 -5.69
CA ILE A 287 27.18 0.06 -7.03
C ILE A 287 26.49 1.06 -7.96
N LEU A 288 25.31 1.55 -7.56
CA LEU A 288 24.50 2.47 -8.35
C LEU A 288 25.31 3.67 -8.89
N PRO A 289 26.18 4.35 -8.09
CA PRO A 289 26.97 5.49 -8.58
C PRO A 289 27.90 5.21 -9.75
N GLU A 290 28.34 3.96 -9.92
CA GLU A 290 29.24 3.53 -11.01
C GLU A 290 28.49 3.14 -12.28
N ILE A 291 27.19 2.82 -12.16
CA ILE A 291 26.35 2.34 -13.26
C ILE A 291 25.62 3.52 -13.93
N ILE A 292 25.23 4.52 -13.15
CA ILE A 292 24.48 5.69 -13.62
C ILE A 292 25.42 6.84 -14.00
N SER A 293 25.00 7.72 -14.92
CA SER A 293 25.83 8.86 -15.31
C SER A 293 25.93 9.90 -14.18
N GLU A 294 26.98 10.71 -14.16
CA GLU A 294 27.23 11.71 -13.12
C GLU A 294 26.13 12.78 -13.09
N GLU A 295 25.53 13.09 -14.24
CA GLU A 295 24.43 14.04 -14.41
C GLU A 295 23.10 13.53 -13.81
N GLN A 296 23.01 12.24 -13.47
CA GLN A 296 21.87 11.67 -12.76
C GLN A 296 22.00 11.92 -11.25
N SER A 297 21.52 13.09 -10.79
CA SER A 297 21.62 13.51 -9.38
C SER A 297 20.50 12.98 -8.48
N ALA A 298 19.32 12.67 -9.04
CA ALA A 298 18.15 12.31 -8.25
C ALA A 298 18.32 10.93 -7.59
N PHE A 299 17.99 10.84 -6.29
CA PHE A 299 17.99 9.60 -5.49
C PHE A 299 19.36 8.92 -5.29
N VAL A 300 20.45 9.63 -5.57
CA VAL A 300 21.83 9.17 -5.32
C VAL A 300 22.38 9.86 -4.08
N VAL A 301 22.96 9.09 -3.16
CA VAL A 301 23.58 9.68 -1.97
C VAL A 301 24.79 10.52 -2.38
N GLY A 302 24.88 11.74 -1.85
CA GLY A 302 26.00 12.65 -2.12
C GLY A 302 25.84 13.52 -3.36
N ARG A 303 24.79 13.35 -4.16
CA ARG A 303 24.49 14.24 -5.31
C ARG A 303 23.35 15.19 -4.96
N LEU A 304 23.51 16.47 -5.27
CA LEU A 304 22.49 17.48 -5.01
C LEU A 304 21.81 17.90 -6.31
N ILE A 305 20.49 18.15 -6.25
CA ILE A 305 19.73 18.63 -7.42
C ILE A 305 20.19 20.02 -7.88
N THR A 306 20.82 20.79 -6.99
CA THR A 306 21.39 22.10 -7.28
C THR A 306 22.50 22.02 -8.32
N ASP A 307 23.27 20.93 -8.34
CA ASP A 307 24.39 20.75 -9.25
C ASP A 307 23.86 20.67 -10.70
N ASN A 308 22.76 19.96 -10.92
CA ASN A 308 22.09 19.88 -12.21
C ASN A 308 21.53 21.24 -12.66
N ILE A 309 21.06 22.08 -11.73
CA ILE A 309 20.59 23.44 -12.05
C ILE A 309 21.75 24.30 -12.55
N ILE A 310 22.91 24.21 -11.89
CA ILE A 310 24.12 24.93 -12.30
C ILE A 310 24.58 24.45 -13.68
N SER A 311 24.69 23.13 -13.88
CA SER A 311 25.08 22.56 -15.18
C SER A 311 24.13 22.99 -16.30
N ALA A 312 22.81 22.97 -16.07
CA ALA A 312 21.84 23.45 -17.04
C ALA A 312 21.98 24.96 -17.32
N TYR A 313 22.24 25.77 -16.29
CA TYR A 313 22.45 27.21 -16.42
C TYR A 313 23.70 27.52 -17.25
N GLU A 314 24.83 26.89 -16.95
CA GLU A 314 26.09 27.06 -17.70
C GLU A 314 25.94 26.63 -19.15
N CYS A 315 25.28 25.50 -19.43
CA CYS A 315 24.95 25.08 -20.80
C CYS A 315 24.12 26.14 -21.54
N LEU A 316 23.04 26.63 -20.92
CA LEU A 316 22.18 27.66 -21.52
C LEU A 316 22.91 28.99 -21.74
N HIS A 317 23.78 29.37 -20.81
CA HIS A 317 24.58 30.58 -20.90
C HIS A 317 25.62 30.50 -22.02
N PHE A 318 26.34 29.38 -22.12
CA PHE A 318 27.26 29.09 -23.21
C PHE A 318 26.55 29.15 -24.57
N MET A 319 25.40 28.49 -24.70
CA MET A 319 24.60 28.53 -25.93
C MET A 319 24.18 29.95 -26.32
N LYS A 320 23.82 30.80 -25.34
CA LYS A 320 23.47 32.21 -25.60
C LYS A 320 24.67 33.07 -26.00
N ARG A 321 25.87 32.77 -25.50
CA ARG A 321 27.09 33.54 -25.79
C ARG A 321 27.81 33.07 -27.05
N SER A 322 27.61 31.82 -27.47
CA SER A 322 28.20 31.28 -28.68
C SER A 322 27.76 32.09 -29.90
N ARG A 323 28.72 32.64 -30.64
CA ARG A 323 28.52 33.32 -31.93
C ARG A 323 28.89 32.44 -33.12
N SER A 324 29.12 31.15 -32.89
CA SER A 324 29.54 30.21 -33.95
C SER A 324 28.41 30.03 -34.96
N LYS A 325 28.68 30.34 -36.23
CA LYS A 325 27.73 30.11 -37.33
C LYS A 325 27.64 28.64 -37.76
N ASN A 326 28.64 27.83 -37.40
CA ASN A 326 28.76 26.42 -37.83
C ASN A 326 28.43 25.41 -36.73
N ASN A 327 28.26 25.83 -35.47
CA ASN A 327 27.84 24.98 -34.35
C ASN A 327 26.59 25.56 -33.69
N SER A 328 25.44 25.15 -34.22
CA SER A 328 24.12 25.45 -33.65
C SER A 328 23.79 24.44 -32.56
N PHE A 329 23.51 24.92 -31.36
CA PHE A 329 23.09 24.08 -30.24
C PHE A 329 21.58 24.21 -30.02
N CYS A 330 20.93 23.14 -29.57
CA CYS A 330 19.54 23.16 -29.14
C CYS A 330 19.38 22.53 -27.76
N ALA A 331 18.42 23.04 -26.99
CA ALA A 331 18.03 22.44 -25.71
C ALA A 331 16.76 21.63 -25.92
N LEU A 332 16.81 20.34 -25.58
CA LEU A 332 15.66 19.44 -25.63
C LEU A 332 15.16 19.17 -24.21
N LYS A 333 13.89 19.49 -23.95
CA LYS A 333 13.22 19.19 -22.68
C LYS A 333 12.21 18.07 -22.90
N LEU A 334 12.51 16.90 -22.34
CA LEU A 334 11.63 15.73 -22.36
C LEU A 334 10.94 15.58 -21.00
N ASP A 335 9.63 15.30 -21.02
CA ASP A 335 8.85 15.00 -19.81
C ASP A 335 8.09 13.68 -20.01
N MET A 336 8.28 12.76 -19.06
CA MET A 336 7.73 11.41 -19.16
C MET A 336 6.39 11.34 -18.43
N MET A 337 5.32 11.02 -19.17
CA MET A 337 4.00 10.86 -18.58
C MET A 337 3.98 9.65 -17.64
N LYS A 338 3.76 9.91 -16.34
CA LYS A 338 3.59 8.87 -15.31
C LYS A 338 4.72 7.83 -15.32
N ALA A 339 5.97 8.31 -15.29
CA ALA A 339 7.17 7.50 -15.47
C ALA A 339 7.26 6.22 -14.61
N TYR A 340 6.67 6.17 -13.42
CA TYR A 340 6.65 4.94 -12.59
C TYR A 340 5.47 4.02 -12.90
N ASP A 341 4.35 4.55 -13.38
CA ASP A 341 3.13 3.78 -13.64
C ASP A 341 3.16 3.11 -15.02
N ARG A 342 4.03 3.58 -15.94
CA ARG A 342 4.13 3.13 -17.34
C ARG A 342 5.45 2.41 -17.68
N VAL A 343 6.18 1.93 -16.67
CA VAL A 343 7.39 1.14 -16.94
C VAL A 343 6.97 -0.25 -17.38
N GLU A 344 7.35 -0.63 -18.60
CA GLU A 344 7.21 -2.01 -19.07
C GLU A 344 8.24 -2.90 -18.36
N TRP A 345 7.75 -3.96 -17.71
CA TRP A 345 8.59 -4.83 -16.89
C TRP A 345 9.59 -5.63 -17.72
N ASP A 346 9.18 -6.09 -18.90
CA ASP A 346 10.05 -6.83 -19.81
C ASP A 346 11.19 -5.94 -20.34
N TYR A 347 10.89 -4.65 -20.56
CA TYR A 347 11.91 -3.66 -20.90
C TYR A 347 12.92 -3.45 -19.75
N LEU A 348 12.43 -3.32 -18.52
CA LEU A 348 13.29 -3.18 -17.35
C LEU A 348 14.18 -4.42 -17.17
N GLU A 349 13.65 -5.61 -17.43
CA GLU A 349 14.41 -6.87 -17.37
C GLU A 349 15.57 -6.87 -18.36
N ALA A 350 15.27 -6.56 -19.62
CA ALA A 350 16.26 -6.55 -20.67
C ALA A 350 17.34 -5.49 -20.44
N ILE A 351 16.97 -4.32 -19.90
CA ILE A 351 17.93 -3.27 -19.53
C ILE A 351 18.89 -3.77 -18.43
N MET A 352 18.39 -4.41 -17.38
CA MET A 352 19.25 -4.96 -16.33
C MET A 352 20.19 -6.05 -16.88
N LEU A 353 19.68 -6.95 -17.72
CA LEU A 353 20.50 -7.96 -18.36
C LEU A 353 21.59 -7.35 -19.26
N LYS A 354 21.25 -6.32 -20.04
CA LYS A 354 22.19 -5.63 -20.94
C LYS A 354 23.24 -4.83 -20.17
N LEU A 355 22.88 -4.23 -19.03
CA LEU A 355 23.84 -3.59 -18.12
C LEU A 355 24.83 -4.58 -17.51
N GLY A 356 24.49 -5.88 -17.51
CA GLY A 356 25.38 -6.97 -17.09
C GLY A 356 25.06 -7.55 -15.71
N PHE A 357 23.89 -7.29 -15.15
CA PHE A 357 23.44 -7.91 -13.90
C PHE A 357 23.27 -9.42 -14.08
N ALA A 358 23.62 -10.20 -13.05
CA ALA A 358 23.46 -11.64 -13.06
C ALA A 358 21.98 -12.06 -13.17
N ASN A 359 21.69 -13.05 -14.03
CA ASN A 359 20.32 -13.52 -14.30
C ASN A 359 19.55 -13.90 -13.02
N GLN A 360 20.22 -14.58 -12.08
CA GLN A 360 19.61 -14.96 -10.81
C GLN A 360 19.16 -13.74 -10.00
N TRP A 361 20.00 -12.72 -9.92
CA TRP A 361 19.68 -11.49 -9.20
C TRP A 361 18.55 -10.72 -9.88
N VAL A 362 18.57 -10.64 -11.22
CA VAL A 362 17.47 -10.05 -12.01
C VAL A 362 16.16 -10.80 -11.77
N SER A 363 16.19 -12.13 -11.74
CA SER A 363 15.00 -12.94 -11.45
C SER A 363 14.42 -12.64 -10.06
N VAL A 364 15.27 -12.51 -9.04
CA VAL A 364 14.83 -12.10 -7.68
C VAL A 364 14.17 -10.72 -7.72
N VAL A 365 14.75 -9.73 -8.39
CA VAL A 365 14.15 -8.39 -8.54
C VAL A 365 12.80 -8.47 -9.25
N MET A 366 12.68 -9.30 -10.28
CA MET A 366 11.42 -9.46 -11.02
C MET A 366 10.36 -10.23 -10.25
N ASN A 367 10.75 -11.15 -9.37
CA ASN A 367 9.82 -11.83 -8.48
C ASN A 367 9.29 -10.93 -7.35
N MET A 368 9.87 -9.73 -7.16
CA MET A 368 9.37 -8.71 -6.24
C MET A 368 8.27 -7.82 -6.84
N ARG A 369 7.88 -8.02 -8.11
CA ARG A 369 6.78 -7.27 -8.74
C ARG A 369 5.52 -7.33 -7.86
N CYS A 370 4.91 -6.17 -7.59
CA CYS A 370 3.61 -6.12 -6.93
C CYS A 370 2.54 -6.53 -7.92
N ASN A 371 1.83 -7.63 -7.65
CA ASN A 371 0.61 -7.91 -8.38
C ASN A 371 -0.46 -6.94 -7.89
N LEU A 372 -0.89 -6.00 -8.73
CA LEU A 372 -2.20 -5.37 -8.57
C LEU A 372 -3.28 -6.40 -8.95
N SER A 373 -3.39 -7.49 -8.20
CA SER A 373 -4.43 -8.50 -8.43
C SER A 373 -5.72 -8.08 -7.75
N HIS A 374 -6.66 -7.70 -8.61
CA HIS A 374 -8.09 -7.55 -8.34
C HIS A 374 -8.73 -8.87 -7.86
N LEU A 375 -9.87 -8.76 -7.19
CA LEU A 375 -10.82 -9.84 -6.89
C LEU A 375 -11.54 -10.40 -8.15
N THR A 376 -10.90 -10.36 -9.32
CA THR A 376 -11.45 -10.85 -10.59
C THR A 376 -10.52 -11.91 -11.17
N PRO A 377 -11.04 -12.99 -11.75
CA PRO A 377 -10.20 -14.01 -12.38
C PRO A 377 -9.42 -13.38 -13.54
N LEU A 378 -8.14 -13.70 -13.64
CA LEU A 378 -7.33 -13.40 -14.82
C LEU A 378 -7.71 -14.36 -15.96
N ALA A 379 -7.35 -14.02 -17.20
CA ALA A 379 -7.75 -14.80 -18.38
C ALA A 379 -7.27 -16.27 -18.35
N ASP A 380 -6.18 -16.55 -17.63
CA ASP A 380 -5.58 -17.88 -17.49
C ASP A 380 -5.91 -18.58 -16.16
N ASP A 381 -6.70 -17.94 -15.28
CA ASP A 381 -7.08 -18.53 -14.00
C ASP A 381 -8.16 -19.61 -14.20
N MET A 382 -7.87 -20.83 -13.79
CA MET A 382 -8.87 -21.89 -13.68
C MET A 382 -9.90 -21.50 -12.61
N LEU A 383 -11.17 -21.34 -13.01
CA LEU A 383 -12.27 -20.95 -12.12
C LEU A 383 -12.32 -21.81 -10.83
N ILE A 384 -12.01 -23.10 -10.95
CA ILE A 384 -12.04 -24.06 -9.85
C ILE A 384 -10.94 -23.81 -8.80
N GLU A 385 -9.83 -23.18 -9.19
CA GLU A 385 -8.74 -22.78 -8.29
C GLU A 385 -8.97 -21.36 -7.77
N TRP A 386 -9.44 -20.47 -8.66
CA TRP A 386 -9.70 -19.07 -8.33
C TRP A 386 -10.85 -18.89 -7.32
N TRP A 387 -11.92 -19.67 -7.42
CA TRP A 387 -13.11 -19.49 -6.58
C TRP A 387 -12.82 -19.77 -5.09
N PRO A 388 -12.24 -20.92 -4.69
CA PRO A 388 -11.89 -21.16 -3.29
C PRO A 388 -10.92 -20.11 -2.72
N ASP A 389 -9.97 -19.65 -3.52
CA ASP A 389 -8.99 -18.63 -3.13
C ASP A 389 -9.63 -17.26 -2.92
N SER A 390 -10.50 -16.83 -3.84
CA SER A 390 -11.23 -15.57 -3.73
C SER A 390 -12.26 -15.60 -2.61
N ARG A 391 -12.89 -16.76 -2.39
CA ARG A 391 -13.81 -16.99 -1.26
C ARG A 391 -13.13 -16.84 0.10
N ARG A 392 -11.86 -17.27 0.22
CA ARG A 392 -11.07 -17.10 1.44
C ARG A 392 -10.76 -15.64 1.74
N ARG A 393 -10.64 -14.80 0.70
CA ARG A 393 -10.33 -13.36 0.77
C ARG A 393 -11.54 -12.48 1.11
N VAL A 394 -12.77 -12.97 0.97
CA VAL A 394 -13.98 -12.24 1.40
C VAL A 394 -14.41 -12.61 2.82
N SER A 395 -14.98 -11.64 3.54
CA SER A 395 -15.42 -11.81 4.92
C SER A 395 -16.48 -12.92 5.05
N GLN A 396 -16.47 -13.64 6.17
CA GLN A 396 -17.35 -14.79 6.36
C GLN A 396 -18.85 -14.46 6.22
N GLN A 397 -19.23 -13.23 6.56
CA GLN A 397 -20.61 -12.73 6.43
C GLN A 397 -21.06 -12.58 4.97
N VAL A 398 -20.13 -12.37 4.02
CA VAL A 398 -20.42 -12.09 2.60
C VAL A 398 -20.11 -13.30 1.71
N ARG A 399 -19.42 -14.33 2.21
CA ARG A 399 -19.06 -15.55 1.45
C ARG A 399 -20.24 -16.19 0.72
N LYS A 400 -21.41 -16.31 1.36
CA LYS A 400 -22.60 -16.88 0.73
C LYS A 400 -23.08 -16.04 -0.46
N GLY A 401 -23.05 -14.72 -0.34
CA GLY A 401 -23.43 -13.81 -1.43
C GLY A 401 -22.42 -13.83 -2.57
N PHE A 402 -21.13 -13.89 -2.23
CA PHE A 402 -20.04 -14.07 -3.19
C PHE A 402 -20.19 -15.39 -3.97
N ASP A 403 -20.40 -16.52 -3.28
CA ASP A 403 -20.60 -17.83 -3.92
C ASP A 403 -21.81 -17.82 -4.88
N SER A 404 -22.92 -17.21 -4.46
CA SER A 404 -24.12 -17.07 -5.30
C SER A 404 -23.91 -16.19 -6.54
N LEU A 405 -23.12 -15.11 -6.43
CA LEU A 405 -22.77 -14.26 -7.58
C LEU A 405 -21.86 -15.00 -8.57
N VAL A 406 -20.86 -15.71 -8.08
CA VAL A 406 -19.97 -16.52 -8.94
C VAL A 406 -20.78 -17.59 -9.67
N LEU A 407 -21.70 -18.27 -8.98
CA LEU A 407 -22.61 -19.24 -9.60
C LEU A 407 -23.51 -18.60 -10.67
N LEU A 408 -24.08 -17.43 -10.40
CA LEU A 408 -24.91 -16.72 -11.38
C LEU A 408 -24.13 -16.35 -12.64
N MET A 409 -22.90 -15.87 -12.49
CA MET A 409 -22.03 -15.52 -13.61
C MET A 409 -21.71 -16.77 -14.45
N VAL A 410 -21.29 -17.86 -13.80
CA VAL A 410 -20.96 -19.13 -14.48
C VAL A 410 -22.17 -19.70 -15.18
N TRP A 411 -23.33 -19.71 -14.53
CA TRP A 411 -24.60 -20.17 -15.09
C TRP A 411 -25.02 -19.35 -16.31
N THR A 412 -24.88 -18.03 -16.25
CA THR A 412 -25.26 -17.14 -17.35
C THR A 412 -24.32 -17.30 -18.54
N LEU A 413 -23.01 -17.45 -18.29
CA LEU A 413 -22.03 -17.75 -19.33
C LEU A 413 -22.26 -19.13 -19.96
N TRP A 414 -22.63 -20.12 -19.16
CA TRP A 414 -22.99 -21.45 -19.65
C TRP A 414 -24.24 -21.42 -20.52
N LYS A 415 -25.30 -20.70 -20.11
CA LYS A 415 -26.51 -20.50 -20.91
C LYS A 415 -26.21 -19.80 -22.23
N GLU A 416 -25.41 -18.73 -22.20
CA GLU A 416 -24.99 -18.03 -23.42
C GLU A 416 -24.22 -18.95 -24.37
N ARG A 417 -23.27 -19.75 -23.84
CA ARG A 417 -22.54 -20.74 -24.64
C ARG A 417 -23.51 -21.71 -25.32
N ASN A 418 -24.49 -22.23 -24.59
CA ASN A 418 -25.47 -23.16 -25.16
C ASN A 418 -26.35 -22.49 -26.21
N ASN A 419 -26.84 -21.28 -25.99
CA ASN A 419 -27.64 -20.55 -26.97
C ASN A 419 -26.85 -20.31 -28.27
N ARG A 420 -25.55 -20.02 -28.17
CA ARG A 420 -24.67 -19.89 -29.35
C ARG A 420 -24.51 -21.21 -30.11
N VAL A 421 -24.36 -22.32 -29.39
CA VAL A 421 -24.12 -23.64 -29.97
C VAL A 421 -25.39 -24.25 -30.56
N PHE A 422 -26.52 -24.14 -29.87
CA PHE A 422 -27.75 -24.85 -30.20
C PHE A 422 -28.82 -23.97 -30.85
N GLU A 423 -28.88 -22.68 -30.51
CA GLU A 423 -29.92 -21.76 -31.00
C GLU A 423 -29.37 -20.75 -32.03
N ARG A 424 -28.05 -20.78 -32.32
CA ARG A 424 -27.32 -19.85 -33.20
C ARG A 424 -27.56 -18.37 -32.88
N SER A 425 -27.94 -18.08 -31.64
CA SER A 425 -28.14 -16.74 -31.12
C SER A 425 -26.92 -16.33 -30.30
N ALA A 426 -26.41 -15.11 -30.52
CA ALA A 426 -25.26 -14.59 -29.80
C ALA A 426 -25.58 -13.18 -29.30
N GLU A 427 -25.60 -13.01 -27.98
CA GLU A 427 -25.74 -11.70 -27.38
C GLU A 427 -24.37 -11.03 -27.18
N ALA A 428 -24.35 -9.70 -27.25
CA ALA A 428 -23.15 -8.93 -26.93
C ALA A 428 -22.81 -9.07 -25.43
N ALA A 429 -21.52 -9.09 -25.09
CA ALA A 429 -21.05 -9.20 -23.70
C ALA A 429 -21.70 -8.17 -22.75
N ARG A 430 -21.96 -6.95 -23.23
CA ARG A 430 -22.67 -5.92 -22.46
C ARG A 430 -24.10 -6.30 -22.09
N ALA A 431 -24.82 -6.99 -22.97
CA ALA A 431 -26.19 -7.45 -22.70
C ALA A 431 -26.20 -8.57 -21.65
N ILE A 432 -25.22 -9.49 -21.73
CA ILE A 432 -25.02 -10.54 -20.73
C ILE A 432 -24.74 -9.93 -19.34
N CYS A 433 -23.82 -8.96 -19.27
CA CYS A 433 -23.52 -8.25 -18.01
C CYS A 433 -24.76 -7.53 -17.46
N LYS A 434 -25.53 -6.87 -18.33
CA LYS A 434 -26.76 -6.16 -17.93
C LYS A 434 -27.77 -7.12 -17.31
N ARG A 435 -27.97 -8.30 -17.92
CA ARG A 435 -28.87 -9.34 -17.41
C ARG A 435 -28.41 -9.92 -16.07
N ILE A 436 -27.11 -10.09 -15.86
CA ILE A 436 -26.56 -10.51 -14.57
C ILE A 436 -26.87 -9.45 -13.50
N VAL A 437 -26.69 -8.16 -13.80
CA VAL A 437 -27.01 -7.08 -12.87
C VAL A 437 -28.50 -7.01 -12.57
N GLU A 438 -29.36 -7.12 -13.59
CA GLU A 438 -30.82 -7.14 -13.44
C GLU A 438 -31.29 -8.31 -12.56
N GLU A 439 -30.70 -9.50 -12.73
CA GLU A 439 -31.00 -10.68 -11.92
C GLU A 439 -30.58 -10.49 -10.44
N VAL A 440 -29.43 -9.86 -10.21
CA VAL A 440 -28.97 -9.53 -8.84
C VAL A 440 -29.88 -8.51 -8.17
N GLU A 441 -30.36 -7.51 -8.92
CA GLU A 441 -31.35 -6.55 -8.42
C GLU A 441 -32.69 -7.24 -8.10
N PHE A 442 -33.10 -8.20 -8.92
CA PHE A 442 -34.29 -9.02 -8.65
C PHE A 442 -34.15 -9.80 -7.33
N TRP A 443 -32.98 -10.41 -7.09
CA TRP A 443 -32.70 -11.13 -5.83
C TRP A 443 -32.79 -10.22 -4.60
N LYS A 444 -32.35 -8.95 -4.70
CA LYS A 444 -32.47 -7.96 -3.63
C LYS A 444 -33.92 -7.59 -3.33
N ILE A 445 -34.73 -7.41 -4.39
CA ILE A 445 -36.16 -7.08 -4.30
C ILE A 445 -36.93 -8.26 -3.69
N SER A 446 -36.60 -9.50 -4.07
CA SER A 446 -37.22 -10.74 -3.56
C SER A 446 -36.79 -11.12 -2.13
N GLY A 447 -36.01 -10.28 -1.45
CA GLY A 447 -35.72 -10.47 -0.02
C GLY A 447 -34.51 -11.34 0.30
N ALA A 448 -33.58 -11.56 -0.65
CA ALA A 448 -32.31 -12.21 -0.34
C ALA A 448 -31.46 -11.31 0.58
N GLU A 449 -31.54 -11.55 1.90
CA GLU A 449 -30.86 -10.76 2.95
C GLU A 449 -29.33 -10.66 2.74
N ILE A 450 -28.76 -11.58 1.98
CA ILE A 450 -27.33 -11.73 1.71
C ILE A 450 -26.77 -10.60 0.81
N PHE A 451 -27.64 -9.86 0.09
CA PHE A 451 -27.25 -8.77 -0.82
C PHE A 451 -27.69 -7.37 -0.34
N ARG A 452 -28.19 -7.25 0.90
CA ARG A 452 -28.71 -5.99 1.48
C ARG A 452 -27.73 -5.22 2.38
N LYS A 453 -26.49 -5.70 2.55
CA LYS A 453 -25.48 -5.09 3.44
C LYS A 453 -24.24 -4.61 2.72
#